data_AF-A0A564XZD1-F1
#
_entry.id   AF-A0A564XZD1-F1
#
_cell.length_a   1.000
_cell.length_b   1.000
_cell.length_c   1.000
_cell.angle_alpha   90.00
_cell.angle_beta   90.00
_cell.angle_gamma   90.00
#
_symmetry.space_group_name_H-M   'P 1'
#
loop_
_entity.id
_entity.type
_entity.pdbx_description
1 polymer ?
#
loop_
_entity_poly.entity_id
_entity_poly.type
_entity_poly.pdbx_seq_one_letter_code
_entity_poly.pdbx_strand_id
1 'polypeptide(L)'
;MKNQALRISSYLVSSLLHGPLSESGTWLSTVSSFADDLNLTHAFENLSKIAFFRSGEWMYAFCEEIFSYHPDNRTESVLNKALREQAIAVCGERSWVYGRLKLILAGNDISLKISIPWPLNIVISEESLVIYHNVFRFLFELKQAKWALDNAKWTLRSENPKLALLRSRCLYVINGIHAFIADHIEVAHAEFMCTLTKSDIESNLDNLLTYFSTYLTRVKEISLLSDNVSQKMLNQTLRELFELCGEFQFPCEMDVEYLASEFSTRVGFLRTVLSEALQGSGCVRIEASSLLRVLEDSCKFNTGVTTRFHF
;
A
#
# COMPACT_ATOMS: atom_id res chain seq x y z
N MET A 1 37.81 15.96 -18.31
CA MET A 1 36.73 16.41 -17.41
C MET A 1 35.50 15.49 -17.43
N LYS A 2 34.86 15.18 -18.58
CA LYS A 2 33.70 14.25 -18.64
C LYS A 2 33.96 12.87 -17.99
N ASN A 3 35.11 12.25 -18.25
CA ASN A 3 35.47 10.95 -17.65
C ASN A 3 35.70 10.98 -16.13
N GLN A 4 35.98 12.15 -15.54
CA GLN A 4 36.20 12.27 -14.10
C GLN A 4 34.86 12.44 -13.35
N ALA A 5 33.92 13.19 -13.94
CA ALA A 5 32.57 13.34 -13.40
C ALA A 5 31.79 12.01 -13.39
N LEU A 6 31.88 11.22 -14.48
CA LEU A 6 31.30 9.88 -14.55
C LEU A 6 31.87 8.93 -13.50
N ARG A 7 33.19 8.99 -13.24
CA ARG A 7 33.84 8.19 -12.18
C ARG A 7 33.42 8.58 -10.77
N ILE A 8 33.18 9.87 -10.52
CA ILE A 8 32.67 10.35 -9.24
C ILE A 8 31.22 9.89 -9.05
N SER A 9 30.39 9.98 -10.11
CA SER A 9 29.00 9.53 -10.10
C SER A 9 28.88 8.03 -9.84
N SER A 10 29.68 7.17 -10.48
CA SER A 10 29.72 5.74 -10.14
C SER A 10 30.11 5.49 -8.69
N TYR A 11 31.16 6.16 -8.22
CA TYR A 11 31.66 5.95 -6.87
C TYR A 11 30.60 6.33 -5.83
N LEU A 12 29.88 7.45 -6.05
CA LEU A 12 28.76 7.85 -5.20
C LEU A 12 27.62 6.82 -5.22
N VAL A 13 27.21 6.35 -6.40
CA VAL A 13 26.14 5.34 -6.52
C VAL A 13 26.52 4.04 -5.84
N SER A 14 27.74 3.55 -6.06
CA SER A 14 28.26 2.36 -5.40
C SER A 14 28.31 2.53 -3.88
N SER A 15 28.76 3.70 -3.40
CA SER A 15 28.82 4.01 -1.97
C SER A 15 27.44 4.10 -1.32
N LEU A 16 26.43 4.60 -2.04
CA LEU A 16 25.05 4.71 -1.55
C LEU A 16 24.31 3.36 -1.54
N LEU A 17 24.61 2.47 -2.48
CA LEU A 17 23.96 1.16 -2.62
C LEU A 17 24.64 0.04 -1.82
N HIS A 18 25.92 0.18 -1.51
CA HIS A 18 26.72 -0.89 -0.89
C HIS A 18 27.53 -0.42 0.33
N GLY A 19 27.53 0.89 0.65
CA GLY A 19 28.32 1.46 1.75
C GLY A 19 29.71 1.95 1.31
N PRO A 20 30.47 2.62 2.18
CA PRO A 20 31.76 3.24 1.82
C PRO A 20 32.84 2.19 1.48
N LEU A 21 33.53 2.39 0.35
CA LEU A 21 34.69 1.61 -0.10
C LEU A 21 36.00 2.12 0.54
N SER A 22 36.87 1.23 1.03
CA SER A 22 38.26 1.59 1.38
C SER A 22 39.12 1.80 0.13
N GLU A 23 40.13 2.67 0.24
CA GLU A 23 41.18 2.92 -0.76
C GLU A 23 41.93 1.65 -1.23
N SER A 24 41.81 0.53 -0.52
CA SER A 24 42.41 -0.76 -0.87
C SER A 24 41.57 -1.65 -1.81
N GLY A 25 40.42 -1.17 -2.31
CA GLY A 25 39.52 -1.96 -3.15
C GLY A 25 38.86 -3.14 -2.39
N THR A 26 38.92 -3.10 -1.06
CA THR A 26 38.30 -4.08 -0.16
C THR A 26 37.18 -3.36 0.59
N TRP A 27 35.97 -3.91 0.56
CA TRP A 27 34.86 -3.41 1.37
C TRP A 27 35.29 -3.37 2.84
N LEU A 28 35.12 -2.22 3.51
CA LEU A 28 35.47 -2.06 4.91
C LEU A 28 34.48 -2.84 5.78
N SER A 29 34.77 -4.12 6.03
CA SER A 29 34.02 -4.92 7.01
C SER A 29 34.21 -4.42 8.45
N THR A 30 35.05 -3.40 8.67
CA THR A 30 35.46 -2.91 9.99
C THR A 30 35.14 -1.43 10.25
N VAL A 31 34.56 -0.67 9.32
CA VAL A 31 34.04 0.68 9.62
C VAL A 31 32.57 0.61 9.99
N SER A 32 32.37 0.26 11.26
CA SER A 32 31.27 0.66 12.16
C SER A 32 29.83 0.52 11.68
N SER A 33 29.01 -0.17 12.48
CA SER A 33 27.58 -0.51 12.30
C SER A 33 26.62 0.61 11.86
N PHE A 34 27.07 1.86 11.72
CA PHE A 34 26.29 3.03 11.31
C PHE A 34 26.29 3.23 9.78
N ALA A 35 27.33 2.76 9.09
CA ALA A 35 27.46 2.90 7.63
C ALA A 35 26.61 1.88 6.87
N ASP A 36 26.46 0.67 7.41
CA ASP A 36 25.59 -0.38 6.85
C ASP A 36 24.10 0.02 6.90
N ASP A 37 23.69 0.83 7.88
CA ASP A 37 22.31 1.27 8.06
C ASP A 37 21.88 2.35 7.05
N LEU A 38 22.81 3.11 6.48
CA LEU A 38 22.56 4.18 5.50
C LEU A 38 22.67 3.69 4.05
N ASN A 39 22.41 2.41 3.82
CA ASN A 39 22.32 1.83 2.49
C ASN A 39 20.94 2.12 1.87
N LEU A 40 20.91 2.61 0.62
CA LEU A 40 19.67 2.80 -0.15
C LEU A 40 18.87 1.52 -0.34
N THR A 41 19.52 0.38 -0.54
CA THR A 41 18.85 -0.92 -0.69
C THR A 41 18.06 -1.28 0.58
N HIS A 42 18.68 -1.07 1.74
CA HIS A 42 18.03 -1.24 3.05
C HIS A 42 16.92 -0.21 3.27
N ALA A 43 17.13 1.04 2.84
CA ALA A 43 16.11 2.08 2.90
C ALA A 43 14.87 1.72 2.07
N PHE A 44 15.06 1.33 0.80
CA PHE A 44 13.97 0.98 -0.10
C PHE A 44 13.18 -0.22 0.41
N GLU A 45 13.85 -1.26 0.90
CA GLU A 45 13.19 -2.45 1.44
C GLU A 45 12.38 -2.12 2.70
N ASN A 46 12.93 -1.35 3.64
CA ASN A 46 12.23 -1.05 4.89
C ASN A 46 11.09 -0.05 4.71
N LEU A 47 11.29 0.96 3.86
CA LEU A 47 10.23 1.89 3.52
C LEU A 47 9.09 1.17 2.81
N SER A 48 9.37 0.26 1.88
CA SER A 48 8.34 -0.53 1.20
C SER A 48 7.60 -1.48 2.16
N LYS A 49 8.33 -2.15 3.07
CA LYS A 49 7.76 -3.01 4.13
C LYS A 49 6.69 -2.33 4.96
N ILE A 50 6.93 -1.08 5.35
CA ILE A 50 6.03 -0.32 6.21
C ILE A 50 5.01 0.46 5.39
N ALA A 51 5.46 1.35 4.49
CA ALA A 51 4.58 2.26 3.78
C ALA A 51 3.67 1.55 2.76
N PHE A 52 4.14 0.44 2.16
CA PHE A 52 3.36 -0.36 1.22
C PHE A 52 2.80 -1.64 1.84
N PHE A 53 2.86 -1.78 3.17
CA PHE A 53 2.33 -2.94 3.90
C PHE A 53 2.85 -4.31 3.43
N ARG A 54 4.06 -4.37 2.82
CA ARG A 54 4.68 -5.65 2.40
C ARG A 54 5.03 -6.54 3.59
N SER A 55 5.26 -5.97 4.77
CA SER A 55 5.50 -6.76 5.98
C SER A 55 4.18 -7.26 6.59
N GLY A 56 3.64 -8.32 6.00
CA GLY A 56 2.27 -8.78 6.23
C GLY A 56 1.89 -8.99 7.70
N GLU A 57 2.69 -9.74 8.46
CA GLU A 57 2.41 -10.07 9.86
C GLU A 57 2.44 -8.83 10.77
N TRP A 58 3.54 -8.08 10.74
CA TRP A 58 3.77 -6.93 11.60
C TRP A 58 2.81 -5.78 11.28
N MET A 59 2.59 -5.51 9.99
CA MET A 59 1.66 -4.45 9.60
C MET A 59 0.19 -4.87 9.79
N TYR A 60 -0.10 -6.17 9.81
CA TYR A 60 -1.41 -6.67 10.24
C TYR A 60 -1.63 -6.44 11.73
N ALA A 61 -0.65 -6.75 12.58
CA ALA A 61 -0.72 -6.48 14.02
C ALA A 61 -0.91 -4.98 14.32
N PHE A 62 -0.17 -4.11 13.62
CA PHE A 62 -0.37 -2.66 13.66
C PHE A 62 -1.81 -2.25 13.32
N CYS A 63 -2.35 -2.78 12.23
CA CYS A 63 -3.72 -2.52 11.80
C CYS A 63 -4.74 -3.03 12.83
N GLU A 64 -4.58 -4.25 13.33
CA GLU A 64 -5.48 -4.85 14.31
C GLU A 64 -5.55 -4.03 15.59
N GLU A 65 -4.39 -3.61 16.12
CA GLU A 65 -4.32 -2.76 17.30
C GLU A 65 -5.08 -1.45 17.07
N ILE A 66 -4.82 -0.75 15.96
CA ILE A 66 -5.42 0.57 15.69
C ILE A 66 -6.91 0.48 15.36
N PHE A 67 -7.31 -0.52 14.59
CA PHE A 67 -8.70 -0.68 14.16
C PHE A 67 -9.61 -1.15 15.29
N SER A 68 -9.05 -1.81 16.32
CA SER A 68 -9.79 -2.17 17.54
C SER A 68 -10.27 -0.94 18.32
N TYR A 69 -9.56 0.19 18.24
CA TYR A 69 -9.98 1.43 18.88
C TYR A 69 -11.09 2.12 18.10
N HIS A 70 -12.09 2.62 18.83
CA HIS A 70 -13.05 3.58 18.31
C HIS A 70 -12.31 4.83 17.77
N PRO A 71 -12.70 5.39 16.61
CA PRO A 71 -12.04 6.56 16.03
C PRO A 71 -11.80 7.70 17.03
N ASP A 72 -12.78 7.99 17.89
CA ASP A 72 -12.70 9.07 18.90
C ASP A 72 -11.62 8.87 19.96
N ASN A 73 -11.18 7.62 20.19
CA ASN A 73 -10.17 7.29 21.19
C ASN A 73 -8.76 7.23 20.58
N ARG A 74 -8.61 7.42 19.27
CA ARG A 74 -7.30 7.42 18.61
C ARG A 74 -6.57 8.70 18.94
N THR A 75 -5.39 8.56 19.54
CA THR A 75 -4.46 9.68 19.74
C THR A 75 -3.19 9.43 18.95
N GLU A 76 -2.48 10.49 18.57
CA GLU A 76 -1.17 10.36 17.92
C GLU A 76 -0.19 9.52 18.74
N SER A 77 -0.27 9.59 20.07
CA SER A 77 0.59 8.81 20.96
C SER A 77 0.38 7.30 20.81
N VAL A 78 -0.88 6.85 20.72
CA VAL A 78 -1.24 5.43 20.54
C VAL A 78 -0.82 4.96 19.15
N LEU A 79 -1.14 5.74 18.11
CA LEU A 79 -0.77 5.42 16.72
C LEU A 79 0.74 5.28 16.55
N ASN A 80 1.50 6.25 17.07
CA ASN A 80 2.96 6.23 16.98
C ASN A 80 3.58 5.14 17.84
N LYS A 81 2.98 4.78 18.99
CA LYS A 81 3.44 3.66 19.80
C LYS A 81 3.26 2.34 19.04
N ALA A 82 2.05 2.06 18.55
CA ALA A 82 1.74 0.87 17.76
C ALA A 82 2.68 0.75 16.54
N LEU A 83 2.85 1.85 15.77
CA LEU A 83 3.76 1.84 14.62
C LEU A 83 5.20 1.55 15.02
N ARG A 84 5.69 2.14 16.13
CA ARG A 84 7.07 1.96 16.60
C ARG A 84 7.35 0.51 17.00
N GLU A 85 6.44 -0.11 17.73
CA GLU A 85 6.58 -1.51 18.15
C GLU A 85 6.74 -2.43 16.94
N GLN A 86 5.90 -2.26 15.92
CA GLN A 86 6.00 -3.05 14.69
C GLN A 86 7.21 -2.66 13.84
N ALA A 87 7.55 -1.38 13.72
CA ALA A 87 8.70 -0.92 12.94
C ALA A 87 10.04 -1.43 13.50
N ILE A 88 10.17 -1.56 14.82
CA ILE A 88 11.36 -2.16 15.45
C ILE A 88 11.50 -3.63 15.05
N ALA A 89 10.40 -4.38 15.04
CA ALA A 89 10.42 -5.79 14.62
C ALA A 89 10.73 -5.96 13.12
N VAL A 90 10.22 -5.06 12.28
CA VAL A 90 10.41 -5.09 10.81
C VAL A 90 11.82 -4.67 10.40
N CYS A 91 12.32 -3.56 10.96
CA CYS A 91 13.56 -2.92 10.50
C CYS A 91 14.77 -3.21 11.40
N GLY A 92 14.54 -3.71 12.61
CA GLY A 92 15.55 -3.86 13.66
C GLY A 92 15.80 -2.57 14.43
N GLU A 93 16.17 -2.70 15.71
CA GLU A 93 16.44 -1.60 16.66
C GLU A 93 17.56 -0.63 16.23
N ARG A 94 18.37 -1.02 15.25
CA ARG A 94 19.50 -0.22 14.76
C ARG A 94 19.17 0.58 13.50
N SER A 95 18.10 0.22 12.80
CA SER A 95 17.73 0.91 11.55
C SER A 95 17.33 2.35 11.81
N TRP A 96 17.84 3.30 11.04
CA TRP A 96 17.42 4.70 11.17
C TRP A 96 15.92 4.92 10.89
N VAL A 97 15.27 3.97 10.20
CA VAL A 97 13.89 4.08 9.73
C VAL A 97 12.92 4.18 10.92
N TYR A 98 13.02 3.31 11.93
CA TYR A 98 12.03 3.28 13.04
C TYR A 98 11.98 4.61 13.82
N GLY A 99 13.12 5.30 13.98
CA GLY A 99 13.20 6.56 14.71
C GLY A 99 12.61 7.76 13.96
N ARG A 100 12.42 7.62 12.64
CA ARG A 100 12.10 8.70 11.71
C ARG A 100 10.75 8.59 11.03
N LEU A 101 9.99 7.55 11.35
CA LEU A 101 8.59 7.42 10.97
C LEU A 101 7.70 8.01 12.05
N LYS A 102 6.72 8.81 11.62
CA LYS A 102 5.68 9.37 12.49
C LYS A 102 4.33 9.33 11.80
N LEU A 103 3.29 9.00 12.56
CA LEU A 103 1.91 9.18 12.14
C LEU A 103 1.38 10.48 12.72
N ILE A 104 0.76 11.29 11.88
CA ILE A 104 0.08 12.53 12.25
C ILE A 104 -1.41 12.27 12.10
N LEU A 105 -2.19 12.70 13.09
CA LEU A 105 -3.65 12.55 13.08
C LEU A 105 -4.29 13.90 12.82
N ALA A 106 -4.97 14.03 11.68
CA ALA A 106 -5.73 15.22 11.31
C ALA A 106 -7.23 14.87 11.27
N GLY A 107 -7.92 14.99 12.40
CA GLY A 107 -9.28 14.48 12.55
C GLY A 107 -9.28 12.95 12.52
N ASN A 108 -10.00 12.36 11.57
CA ASN A 108 -9.99 10.90 11.34
C ASN A 108 -8.93 10.46 10.34
N ASP A 109 -8.20 11.40 9.74
CA ASP A 109 -7.24 11.14 8.67
C ASP A 109 -5.84 10.87 9.25
N ILE A 110 -5.21 9.77 8.81
CA ILE A 110 -3.91 9.32 9.31
C ILE A 110 -2.85 9.56 8.24
N SER A 111 -1.84 10.36 8.58
CA SER A 111 -0.78 10.75 7.66
C SER A 111 0.58 10.20 8.08
N LEU A 112 1.18 9.38 7.22
CA LEU A 112 2.56 8.93 7.38
C LEU A 112 3.55 10.04 7.00
N LYS A 113 4.39 10.45 7.95
CA LYS A 113 5.51 11.37 7.77
C LYS A 113 6.83 10.63 7.97
N ILE A 114 7.72 10.74 6.98
CA ILE A 114 9.01 10.07 6.94
C ILE A 114 10.10 11.14 6.90
N SER A 115 11.08 11.06 7.80
CA SER A 115 12.28 11.91 7.74
C SER A 115 13.45 11.10 7.20
N ILE A 116 14.03 11.53 6.06
CA ILE A 116 15.15 10.83 5.43
C ILE A 116 16.47 11.46 5.88
N PRO A 117 17.45 10.67 6.38
CA PRO A 117 18.77 11.18 6.72
C PRO A 117 19.60 11.48 5.47
N TRP A 118 20.55 12.41 5.59
CA TRP A 118 21.63 12.54 4.63
C TRP A 118 22.56 11.31 4.74
N PRO A 119 23.06 10.73 3.62
CA PRO A 119 22.96 11.20 2.23
C PRO A 119 21.79 10.61 1.42
N LEU A 120 20.89 9.81 2.02
CA LEU A 120 19.81 9.13 1.30
C LEU A 120 18.82 10.08 0.63
N ASN A 121 18.67 11.29 1.17
CA ASN A 121 17.83 12.35 0.63
C ASN A 121 18.29 12.88 -0.74
N ILE A 122 19.49 12.51 -1.21
CA ILE A 122 19.94 12.78 -2.58
C ILE A 122 19.11 12.00 -3.59
N VAL A 123 18.69 10.77 -3.23
CA VAL A 123 17.89 9.88 -4.10
C VAL A 123 16.42 9.89 -3.72
N ILE A 124 16.12 9.85 -2.43
CA ILE A 124 14.75 9.88 -1.93
C ILE A 124 14.33 11.34 -1.70
N SER A 125 13.66 11.92 -2.70
CA SER A 125 13.19 13.30 -2.67
C SER A 125 11.89 13.44 -1.87
N GLU A 126 11.52 14.69 -1.54
CA GLU A 126 10.22 14.99 -0.91
C GLU A 126 9.04 14.57 -1.80
N GLU A 127 9.17 14.69 -3.12
CA GLU A 127 8.16 14.24 -4.09
C GLU A 127 7.92 12.73 -3.99
N SER A 128 8.99 11.95 -3.83
CA SER A 128 8.90 10.50 -3.59
C SER A 128 8.15 10.18 -2.30
N LEU A 129 8.38 10.95 -1.23
CA LEU A 129 7.71 10.76 0.06
C LEU A 129 6.21 11.04 0.00
N VAL A 130 5.78 11.99 -0.84
CA VAL A 130 4.35 12.24 -1.10
C VAL A 130 3.69 11.00 -1.72
N ILE A 131 4.36 10.30 -2.64
CA ILE A 131 3.85 9.05 -3.21
C ILE A 131 3.74 7.97 -2.13
N TYR A 132 4.79 7.77 -1.32
CA TYR A 132 4.74 6.82 -0.19
C TYR A 132 3.57 7.10 0.76
N HIS A 133 3.36 8.36 1.11
CA HIS A 133 2.25 8.78 1.96
C HIS A 133 0.89 8.47 1.33
N ASN A 134 0.69 8.84 0.06
CA ASN A 134 -0.58 8.64 -0.63
C ASN A 134 -0.93 7.15 -0.76
N VAL A 135 0.06 6.32 -1.10
CA VAL A 135 -0.12 4.86 -1.19
C VAL A 135 -0.38 4.27 0.19
N PHE A 136 0.37 4.66 1.21
CA PHE A 136 0.14 4.22 2.59
C PHE A 136 -1.28 4.50 3.04
N ARG A 137 -1.76 5.73 2.84
CA ARG A 137 -3.11 6.14 3.21
C ARG A 137 -4.17 5.29 2.51
N PHE A 138 -4.05 5.13 1.20
CA PHE A 138 -4.99 4.33 0.43
C PHE A 138 -5.02 2.86 0.90
N LEU A 139 -3.85 2.25 1.10
CA LEU A 139 -3.75 0.87 1.60
C LEU A 139 -4.29 0.72 3.03
N PHE A 140 -4.09 1.74 3.87
CA PHE A 140 -4.59 1.75 5.24
C PHE A 140 -6.13 1.75 5.26
N GLU A 141 -6.78 2.58 4.45
CA GLU A 141 -8.25 2.61 4.31
C GLU A 141 -8.80 1.28 3.76
N LEU A 142 -8.15 0.71 2.74
CA LEU A 142 -8.49 -0.61 2.20
C LEU A 142 -8.39 -1.71 3.26
N LYS A 143 -7.32 -1.69 4.08
CA LYS A 143 -7.15 -2.65 5.19
C LYS A 143 -8.18 -2.43 6.30
N GLN A 144 -8.56 -1.18 6.58
CA GLN A 144 -9.61 -0.89 7.55
C GLN A 144 -10.95 -1.45 7.09
N ALA A 145 -11.34 -1.22 5.83
CA ALA A 145 -12.55 -1.77 5.24
C ALA A 145 -12.56 -3.31 5.30
N LYS A 146 -11.43 -3.93 4.93
CA LYS A 146 -11.26 -5.39 5.05
C LYS A 146 -11.41 -5.88 6.49
N TRP A 147 -10.74 -5.23 7.44
CA TRP A 147 -10.78 -5.61 8.87
C TRP A 147 -12.18 -5.46 9.46
N ALA A 148 -12.91 -4.40 9.12
CA ALA A 148 -14.30 -4.20 9.51
C ALA A 148 -15.18 -5.37 9.00
N LEU A 149 -15.03 -5.71 7.72
CA LEU A 149 -15.70 -6.84 7.11
C LEU A 149 -15.20 -8.20 7.57
N ASP A 150 -14.04 -8.36 8.18
CA ASP A 150 -13.59 -9.63 8.77
C ASP A 150 -14.15 -9.78 10.19
N ASN A 151 -14.21 -8.67 10.96
CA ASN A 151 -14.60 -8.68 12.37
C ASN A 151 -16.09 -8.49 12.64
N ALA A 152 -16.89 -8.06 11.66
CA ALA A 152 -18.35 -7.99 11.78
C ALA A 152 -19.06 -9.37 11.86
N LYS A 153 -18.56 -10.30 12.68
CA LYS A 153 -19.15 -11.65 12.89
C LYS A 153 -20.57 -11.58 13.46
N TRP A 154 -20.95 -10.43 14.02
CA TRP A 154 -22.30 -10.14 14.49
C TRP A 154 -23.35 -10.24 13.36
N THR A 155 -22.97 -10.00 12.09
CA THR A 155 -23.89 -10.16 10.95
C THR A 155 -24.34 -11.60 10.75
N LEU A 156 -23.56 -12.59 11.21
CA LEU A 156 -23.93 -14.01 11.14
C LEU A 156 -24.94 -14.40 12.22
N ARG A 157 -25.02 -13.61 13.29
CA ARG A 157 -25.96 -13.78 14.40
C ARG A 157 -27.19 -12.90 14.23
N SER A 158 -27.22 -12.01 13.24
CA SER A 158 -28.37 -11.17 13.00
C SER A 158 -29.53 -12.02 12.47
N GLU A 159 -30.75 -11.61 12.80
CA GLU A 159 -31.97 -12.26 12.30
C GLU A 159 -32.19 -12.01 10.79
N ASN A 160 -31.35 -11.17 10.17
CA ASN A 160 -31.46 -10.80 8.77
C ASN A 160 -30.38 -11.50 7.91
N PRO A 161 -30.71 -12.64 7.27
CA PRO A 161 -29.74 -13.38 6.45
C PRO A 161 -29.24 -12.59 5.23
N LYS A 162 -29.98 -11.57 4.77
CA LYS A 162 -29.52 -10.69 3.68
C LYS A 162 -28.27 -9.91 4.07
N LEU A 163 -28.12 -9.54 5.35
CA LEU A 163 -26.95 -8.81 5.84
C LEU A 163 -25.68 -9.67 5.81
N ALA A 164 -25.78 -10.95 6.18
CA ALA A 164 -24.67 -11.89 6.08
C ALA A 164 -24.22 -12.12 4.63
N LEU A 165 -25.18 -12.19 3.70
CA LEU A 165 -24.88 -12.32 2.27
C LEU A 165 -24.26 -11.05 1.70
N LEU A 166 -24.76 -9.87 2.08
CA LEU A 166 -24.19 -8.59 1.68
C LEU A 166 -22.75 -8.44 2.19
N ARG A 167 -22.49 -8.73 3.47
CA ARG A 167 -21.13 -8.77 4.03
C ARG A 167 -20.22 -9.69 3.21
N SER A 168 -20.67 -10.90 2.89
CA SER A 168 -19.89 -11.87 2.11
C SER A 168 -19.56 -11.34 0.71
N ARG A 169 -20.50 -10.63 0.07
CA ARG A 169 -20.28 -9.96 -1.21
C ARG A 169 -19.26 -8.83 -1.09
N CYS A 170 -19.39 -7.96 -0.09
CA CYS A 170 -18.44 -6.89 0.17
C CYS A 170 -17.03 -7.43 0.41
N LEU A 171 -16.92 -8.48 1.23
CA LEU A 171 -15.67 -9.14 1.55
C LEU A 171 -15.02 -9.75 0.30
N TYR A 172 -15.81 -10.38 -0.58
CA TYR A 172 -15.30 -10.93 -1.85
C TYR A 172 -14.65 -9.84 -2.73
N VAL A 173 -15.33 -8.70 -2.89
CA VAL A 173 -14.81 -7.58 -3.69
C VAL A 173 -13.58 -6.95 -3.05
N ILE A 174 -13.64 -6.62 -1.77
CA ILE A 174 -12.54 -6.00 -1.03
C ILE A 174 -11.30 -6.91 -1.01
N ASN A 175 -11.48 -8.21 -0.81
CA ASN A 175 -10.38 -9.17 -0.85
C ASN A 175 -9.74 -9.24 -2.25
N GLY A 176 -10.55 -9.18 -3.31
CA GLY A 176 -10.01 -9.16 -4.67
C GLY A 176 -9.23 -7.88 -4.99
N ILE A 177 -9.70 -6.72 -4.55
CA ILE A 177 -8.96 -5.45 -4.66
C ILE A 177 -7.65 -5.53 -3.87
N HIS A 178 -7.70 -5.99 -2.61
CA HIS A 178 -6.52 -6.13 -1.78
C HIS A 178 -5.50 -7.11 -2.37
N ALA A 179 -5.93 -8.28 -2.83
CA ALA A 179 -5.05 -9.27 -3.46
C ALA A 179 -4.40 -8.71 -4.72
N PHE A 180 -5.20 -8.10 -5.61
CA PHE A 180 -4.69 -7.45 -6.82
C PHE A 180 -3.58 -6.45 -6.49
N ILE A 181 -3.83 -5.50 -5.57
CA ILE A 181 -2.86 -4.45 -5.26
C ILE A 181 -1.62 -5.01 -4.55
N ALA A 182 -1.80 -5.89 -3.56
CA ALA A 182 -0.70 -6.48 -2.81
C ALA A 182 0.25 -7.28 -3.73
N ASP A 183 -0.31 -8.14 -4.59
CA ASP A 183 0.47 -8.97 -5.50
C ASP A 183 1.26 -8.14 -6.52
N HIS A 184 0.63 -7.10 -7.10
CA HIS A 184 1.29 -6.26 -8.10
C HIS A 184 2.35 -5.34 -7.48
N ILE A 185 2.14 -4.83 -6.27
CA ILE A 185 3.17 -4.08 -5.52
C ILE A 185 4.36 -4.98 -5.18
N GLU A 186 4.11 -6.23 -4.77
CA GLU A 186 5.16 -7.20 -4.47
C GLU A 186 6.01 -7.49 -5.70
N VAL A 187 5.39 -7.78 -6.84
CA VAL A 187 6.08 -8.01 -8.11
C VAL A 187 6.88 -6.77 -8.53
N ALA A 188 6.27 -5.57 -8.51
CA ALA A 188 6.95 -4.34 -8.90
C ALA A 188 8.18 -4.04 -8.03
N HIS A 189 8.10 -4.30 -6.72
CA HIS A 189 9.23 -4.09 -5.82
C HIS A 189 10.30 -5.18 -5.98
N ALA A 190 9.92 -6.44 -6.19
CA ALA A 190 10.88 -7.51 -6.47
C ALA A 190 11.66 -7.23 -7.77
N GLU A 191 10.99 -6.78 -8.83
CA GLU A 191 11.63 -6.34 -10.08
C GLU A 191 12.58 -5.15 -9.85
N PHE A 192 12.17 -4.18 -9.03
CA PHE A 192 12.99 -3.05 -8.60
C PHE A 192 14.28 -3.49 -7.92
N MET A 193 14.16 -4.27 -6.85
CA MET A 193 15.31 -4.74 -6.05
C MET A 193 16.22 -5.66 -6.87
N CYS A 194 15.65 -6.55 -7.67
CA CYS A 194 16.38 -7.44 -8.57
C CYS A 194 17.25 -6.65 -9.57
N THR A 195 16.72 -5.57 -10.13
CA THR A 195 17.45 -4.75 -11.09
C THR A 195 18.56 -3.95 -10.40
N LEU A 196 18.30 -3.41 -9.20
CA LEU A 196 19.34 -2.77 -8.39
C LEU A 196 20.50 -3.73 -8.03
N THR A 197 20.20 -5.02 -7.86
CA THR A 197 21.21 -6.02 -7.48
C THR A 197 21.96 -6.60 -8.69
N LYS A 198 21.29 -6.73 -9.84
CA LYS A 198 21.86 -7.31 -11.07
C LYS A 198 22.66 -6.33 -11.92
N SER A 199 22.36 -5.05 -11.80
CA SER A 199 23.09 -4.05 -12.57
C SER A 199 24.38 -3.69 -11.84
N ASP A 200 25.53 -3.94 -12.50
CA ASP A 200 26.59 -2.93 -12.54
C ASP A 200 25.91 -1.70 -13.16
N ILE A 201 25.15 -0.93 -12.37
CA ILE A 201 24.54 0.32 -12.84
C ILE A 201 25.68 1.02 -13.53
N GLU A 202 25.58 1.28 -14.84
CA GLU A 202 26.55 2.06 -15.58
C GLU A 202 26.56 3.47 -14.98
N SER A 203 27.27 3.59 -13.87
CA SER A 203 27.97 4.71 -13.30
C SER A 203 27.30 6.08 -13.33
N ASN A 204 25.97 6.15 -13.27
CA ASN A 204 25.32 7.46 -13.17
C ASN A 204 24.13 7.50 -12.21
N LEU A 205 24.20 8.45 -11.28
CA LEU A 205 23.15 8.81 -10.34
C LEU A 205 21.82 9.09 -11.06
N ASP A 206 21.85 9.72 -12.25
CA ASP A 206 20.63 10.02 -13.01
C ASP A 206 19.87 8.75 -13.41
N ASN A 207 20.57 7.66 -13.71
CA ASN A 207 19.94 6.38 -14.06
C ASN A 207 19.25 5.78 -12.83
N LEU A 208 19.89 5.86 -11.65
CA LEU A 208 19.30 5.43 -10.39
C LEU A 208 18.04 6.24 -10.05
N LEU A 209 18.10 7.57 -10.19
CA LEU A 209 16.97 8.46 -9.97
C LEU A 209 15.80 8.14 -10.92
N THR A 210 16.10 7.93 -12.20
CA THR A 210 15.10 7.56 -13.22
C THR A 210 14.49 6.20 -12.92
N TYR A 211 15.30 5.24 -12.48
CA TYR A 211 14.82 3.91 -12.13
C TYR A 211 13.90 3.94 -10.91
N PHE A 212 14.30 4.67 -9.87
CA PHE A 212 13.50 4.86 -8.67
C PHE A 212 12.19 5.62 -8.94
N SER A 213 12.23 6.67 -9.77
CA SER A 213 11.02 7.42 -10.14
C SER A 213 10.06 6.58 -10.98
N THR A 214 10.59 5.73 -11.88
CA THR A 214 9.78 4.78 -12.66
C THR A 214 9.13 3.74 -11.76
N TYR A 215 9.86 3.19 -10.79
CA TYR A 215 9.31 2.28 -9.78
C TYR A 215 8.18 2.92 -8.98
N LEU A 216 8.37 4.13 -8.44
CA LEU A 216 7.34 4.81 -7.66
C LEU A 216 6.12 5.19 -8.51
N THR A 217 6.34 5.57 -9.77
CA THR A 217 5.24 5.83 -10.72
C THR A 217 4.42 4.57 -10.95
N ARG A 218 5.08 3.41 -11.15
CA ARG A 218 4.40 2.12 -11.28
C ARG A 218 3.61 1.76 -10.02
N VAL A 219 4.17 1.94 -8.82
CA VAL A 219 3.44 1.68 -7.57
C VAL A 219 2.23 2.61 -7.40
N LYS A 220 2.38 3.89 -7.78
CA LYS A 220 1.27 4.86 -7.78
C LYS A 220 0.15 4.43 -8.73
N GLU A 221 0.49 3.95 -9.92
CA GLU A 221 -0.46 3.45 -10.92
C GLU A 221 -1.17 2.16 -10.46
N ILE A 222 -0.43 1.20 -9.89
CA ILE A 222 -1.00 -0.03 -9.30
C ILE A 222 -1.98 0.30 -8.18
N SER A 223 -1.66 1.31 -7.37
CA SER A 223 -2.53 1.79 -6.29
C SER A 223 -3.72 2.62 -6.78
N LEU A 224 -3.86 2.80 -8.10
CA LEU A 224 -4.95 3.56 -8.75
C LEU A 224 -4.98 5.04 -8.32
N LEU A 225 -3.81 5.63 -8.04
CA LEU A 225 -3.65 6.97 -7.48
C LEU A 225 -3.13 8.02 -8.49
N SER A 226 -3.24 7.80 -9.80
CA SER A 226 -2.72 8.79 -10.77
C SER A 226 -3.59 10.05 -10.86
N ASP A 227 -2.98 11.15 -11.31
CA ASP A 227 -3.58 12.50 -11.23
C ASP A 227 -4.63 12.79 -12.30
N ASN A 228 -4.91 11.81 -13.17
CA ASN A 228 -5.91 11.92 -14.24
C ASN A 228 -7.32 12.04 -13.65
N VAL A 229 -8.18 12.85 -14.28
CA VAL A 229 -9.56 13.09 -13.81
C VAL A 229 -10.34 11.78 -13.65
N SER A 230 -10.19 10.84 -14.59
CA SER A 230 -10.81 9.51 -14.54
C SER A 230 -10.34 8.67 -13.35
N GLN A 231 -9.04 8.72 -13.02
CA GLN A 231 -8.49 7.99 -11.88
C GLN A 231 -8.85 8.63 -10.54
N LYS A 232 -9.00 9.96 -10.49
CA LYS A 232 -9.54 10.64 -9.31
C LYS A 232 -10.97 10.20 -9.00
N MET A 233 -11.82 10.07 -10.03
CA MET A 233 -13.17 9.52 -9.88
C MET A 233 -13.16 8.06 -9.41
N LEU A 234 -12.24 7.25 -9.96
CA LEU A 234 -12.05 5.86 -9.55
C LEU A 234 -11.64 5.74 -8.07
N ASN A 235 -10.64 6.51 -7.65
CA ASN A 235 -10.16 6.58 -6.28
C ASN A 235 -11.25 7.04 -5.32
N GLN A 236 -12.00 8.09 -5.68
CA GLN A 236 -13.16 8.54 -4.91
C GLN A 236 -14.20 7.42 -4.75
N THR A 237 -14.52 6.71 -5.82
CA THR A 237 -15.47 5.58 -5.77
C THR A 237 -14.97 4.44 -4.88
N LEU A 238 -13.67 4.13 -4.92
CA LEU A 238 -13.05 3.12 -4.07
C LEU A 238 -13.11 3.53 -2.59
N ARG A 239 -12.81 4.80 -2.27
CA ARG A 239 -12.91 5.33 -0.91
C ARG A 239 -14.31 5.25 -0.37
N GLU A 240 -15.31 5.66 -1.15
CA GLU A 240 -16.71 5.51 -0.74
C GLU A 240 -17.11 4.04 -0.57
N LEU A 241 -16.58 3.13 -1.39
CA LEU A 241 -16.78 1.70 -1.21
C LEU A 241 -16.14 1.21 0.11
N PHE A 242 -14.97 1.72 0.48
CA PHE A 242 -14.32 1.41 1.75
C PHE A 242 -15.12 1.95 2.94
N GLU A 243 -15.68 3.16 2.83
CA GLU A 243 -16.55 3.76 3.84
C GLU A 243 -17.83 2.92 4.04
N LEU A 244 -18.50 2.49 2.97
CA LEU A 244 -19.65 1.57 3.07
C LEU A 244 -19.29 0.26 3.77
N CYS A 245 -18.09 -0.25 3.55
CA CYS A 245 -17.60 -1.45 4.24
C CYS A 245 -17.27 -1.17 5.72
N GLY A 246 -16.89 0.06 6.05
CA GLY A 246 -16.63 0.52 7.41
C GLY A 246 -17.87 0.48 8.31
N GLU A 247 -19.07 0.68 7.74
CA GLU A 247 -20.34 0.58 8.47
C GLU A 247 -20.57 -0.78 9.15
N PHE A 248 -19.93 -1.84 8.65
CA PHE A 248 -19.99 -3.17 9.27
C PHE A 248 -19.20 -3.26 10.58
N GLN A 249 -18.27 -2.34 10.84
CA GLN A 249 -17.35 -2.40 11.98
C GLN A 249 -18.08 -2.51 13.32
N PHE A 250 -19.21 -1.81 13.47
CA PHE A 250 -20.00 -1.79 14.70
C PHE A 250 -21.43 -2.26 14.43
N PRO A 251 -22.06 -3.02 15.36
CA PRO A 251 -23.48 -3.38 15.23
C PRO A 251 -24.35 -2.12 15.26
N CYS A 252 -24.96 -1.78 14.14
CA CYS A 252 -25.89 -0.66 14.00
C CYS A 252 -27.16 -1.13 13.28
N GLU A 253 -28.27 -0.40 13.43
CA GLU A 253 -29.42 -0.58 12.54
C GLU A 253 -29.03 -0.15 11.13
N MET A 254 -28.98 -1.11 10.22
CA MET A 254 -28.59 -0.88 8.83
C MET A 254 -29.77 -1.09 7.90
N ASP A 255 -30.00 -0.13 7.00
CA ASP A 255 -30.84 -0.36 5.83
C ASP A 255 -30.06 -1.21 4.81
N VAL A 256 -30.31 -2.52 4.87
CA VAL A 256 -29.65 -3.52 4.01
C VAL A 256 -29.96 -3.29 2.53
N GLU A 257 -31.14 -2.77 2.20
CA GLU A 257 -31.56 -2.56 0.80
C GLU A 257 -30.86 -1.34 0.22
N TYR A 258 -30.81 -0.25 0.98
CA TYR A 258 -30.02 0.93 0.63
C TYR A 258 -28.54 0.59 0.48
N LEU A 259 -27.93 -0.09 1.47
CA LEU A 259 -26.52 -0.45 1.42
C LEU A 259 -26.19 -1.38 0.24
N ALA A 260 -27.05 -2.36 -0.04
CA ALA A 260 -26.86 -3.26 -1.17
C ALA A 260 -26.96 -2.53 -2.52
N SER A 261 -27.88 -1.56 -2.64
CA SER A 261 -28.02 -0.71 -3.82
C SER A 261 -26.77 0.14 -4.03
N GLU A 262 -26.38 0.90 -3.02
CA GLU A 262 -25.21 1.80 -3.05
C GLU A 262 -23.91 1.05 -3.35
N PHE A 263 -23.72 -0.13 -2.75
CA PHE A 263 -22.59 -0.99 -3.03
C PHE A 263 -22.61 -1.50 -4.48
N SER A 264 -23.78 -1.91 -4.99
CA SER A 264 -23.92 -2.40 -6.37
C SER A 264 -23.65 -1.31 -7.40
N THR A 265 -24.10 -0.08 -7.14
CA THR A 265 -23.84 1.09 -8.00
C THR A 265 -22.35 1.35 -8.13
N ARG A 266 -21.62 1.37 -7.00
CA ARG A 266 -20.16 1.60 -6.99
C ARG A 266 -19.39 0.49 -7.68
N VAL A 267 -19.70 -0.78 -7.37
CA VAL A 267 -19.08 -1.94 -8.05
C VAL A 267 -19.38 -1.93 -9.55
N GLY A 268 -20.61 -1.59 -9.94
CA GLY A 268 -21.03 -1.47 -11.34
C GLY A 268 -20.24 -0.40 -12.08
N PHE A 269 -20.05 0.77 -11.46
CA PHE A 269 -19.21 1.84 -12.00
C PHE A 269 -17.75 1.40 -12.16
N LEU A 270 -17.13 0.84 -11.11
CA LEU A 270 -15.75 0.34 -11.16
C LEU A 270 -15.54 -0.66 -12.29
N ARG A 271 -16.49 -1.59 -12.46
CA ARG A 271 -16.46 -2.58 -13.54
C ARG A 271 -16.46 -1.90 -14.91
N THR A 272 -17.38 -0.98 -15.16
CA THR A 272 -17.48 -0.27 -16.45
C THR A 272 -16.20 0.49 -16.76
N VAL A 273 -15.68 1.26 -15.81
CA VAL A 273 -14.45 2.05 -15.99
C VAL A 273 -13.24 1.16 -16.28
N LEU A 274 -13.10 0.05 -15.55
CA LEU A 274 -12.01 -0.90 -15.78
C LEU A 274 -12.16 -1.61 -17.14
N SER A 275 -13.38 -2.00 -17.54
CA SER A 275 -13.63 -2.59 -18.85
C SER A 275 -13.25 -1.64 -19.99
N GLU A 276 -13.55 -0.34 -19.86
CA GLU A 276 -13.18 0.67 -20.86
C GLU A 276 -11.66 0.92 -20.89
N ALA A 277 -11.01 1.01 -19.73
CA ALA A 277 -9.56 1.16 -19.63
C ALA A 277 -8.81 -0.04 -20.28
N LEU A 278 -9.34 -1.24 -20.12
CA LEU A 278 -8.81 -2.48 -20.73
C LEU A 278 -8.99 -2.54 -22.26
N GLN A 279 -9.84 -1.71 -22.86
CA GLN A 279 -9.98 -1.62 -24.32
C GLN A 279 -8.89 -0.74 -24.96
N GLY A 280 -8.17 0.07 -24.18
CA GLY A 280 -7.30 1.15 -24.69
C GLY A 280 -5.80 0.86 -24.86
N SER A 281 -5.22 -0.22 -24.30
CA SER A 281 -3.77 -0.51 -24.49
C SER A 281 -3.38 -1.95 -24.12
N GLY A 282 -2.44 -2.53 -24.86
CA GLY A 282 -2.19 -3.98 -24.90
C GLY A 282 -1.47 -4.61 -23.70
N CYS A 283 -0.79 -3.84 -22.84
CA CYS A 283 -0.03 -4.37 -21.70
C CYS A 283 -0.81 -4.34 -20.37
N VAL A 284 -1.60 -3.28 -20.12
CA VAL A 284 -2.51 -3.14 -18.96
C VAL A 284 -3.63 -4.21 -18.94
N ARG A 285 -3.82 -4.90 -20.06
CA ARG A 285 -4.88 -5.90 -20.27
C ARG A 285 -4.81 -7.15 -19.39
N ILE A 286 -3.61 -7.61 -19.06
CA ILE A 286 -3.43 -8.88 -18.33
C ILE A 286 -3.50 -8.64 -16.82
N GLU A 287 -2.88 -7.57 -16.34
CA GLU A 287 -2.77 -7.24 -14.92
C GLU A 287 -4.17 -7.00 -14.30
N ALA A 288 -4.97 -6.08 -14.86
CA ALA A 288 -6.29 -5.75 -14.31
C ALA A 288 -7.41 -6.76 -14.67
N SER A 289 -7.13 -7.82 -15.42
CA SER A 289 -8.12 -8.86 -15.77
C SER A 289 -8.62 -9.63 -14.56
N SER A 290 -7.73 -9.88 -13.59
CA SER A 290 -8.03 -10.55 -12.33
C SER A 290 -9.04 -9.75 -11.50
N LEU A 291 -8.81 -8.44 -11.39
CA LEU A 291 -9.71 -7.53 -10.68
C LEU A 291 -11.07 -7.39 -11.37
N LEU A 292 -11.08 -7.26 -12.71
CA LEU A 292 -12.34 -7.17 -13.46
C LEU A 292 -13.20 -8.42 -13.22
N ARG A 293 -12.60 -9.61 -13.25
CA ARG A 293 -13.30 -10.87 -12.99
C ARG A 293 -13.92 -10.91 -11.60
N VAL A 294 -13.23 -10.42 -10.57
CA VAL A 294 -13.80 -10.31 -9.21
C VAL A 294 -15.04 -9.42 -9.22
N LEU A 295 -14.99 -8.27 -9.88
CA LEU A 295 -16.13 -7.35 -9.94
C LEU A 295 -17.32 -7.97 -10.67
N GLU A 296 -17.08 -8.71 -11.75
CA GLU A 296 -18.11 -9.46 -12.49
C GLU A 296 -18.74 -10.58 -11.67
N ASP A 297 -17.92 -11.38 -11.00
CA ASP A 297 -18.36 -12.52 -10.20
C ASP A 297 -19.07 -12.08 -8.91
N SER A 298 -18.84 -10.86 -8.43
CA SER A 298 -19.48 -10.30 -7.22
C SER A 298 -21.01 -10.25 -7.33
N CYS A 299 -21.57 -10.16 -8.54
CA CYS A 299 -23.02 -10.15 -8.77
C CYS A 299 -23.68 -11.51 -8.46
N LYS A 300 -22.90 -12.60 -8.35
CA LYS A 300 -23.42 -13.93 -7.99
C LYS A 300 -23.91 -13.98 -6.54
N PHE A 301 -23.46 -13.07 -5.68
CA PHE A 301 -23.94 -12.92 -4.30
C PHE A 301 -25.24 -12.08 -4.25
N ASN A 302 -26.31 -12.61 -4.85
CA ASN A 302 -27.55 -11.87 -5.02
C ASN A 302 -28.39 -11.83 -3.72
N THR A 303 -28.53 -10.64 -3.14
CA THR A 303 -29.35 -10.36 -1.93
C THR A 303 -30.86 -10.37 -2.20
N GLY A 304 -31.28 -10.36 -3.46
CA GLY A 304 -32.68 -10.45 -3.91
C GLY A 304 -33.23 -11.87 -4.01
N VAL A 305 -32.41 -12.90 -3.74
CA VAL A 305 -32.91 -14.28 -3.70
C VAL A 305 -33.65 -14.48 -2.38
N THR A 306 -34.94 -14.18 -2.38
CA THR A 306 -35.87 -14.90 -1.51
C THR A 306 -35.76 -16.36 -1.94
N THR A 307 -35.00 -17.15 -1.21
CA THR A 307 -35.05 -18.60 -1.37
C THR A 307 -36.52 -18.97 -1.23
N ARG A 308 -37.12 -19.46 -2.31
CA ARG A 308 -38.40 -20.16 -2.29
C ARG A 308 -38.20 -21.48 -1.54
N PHE A 309 -37.85 -21.42 -0.27
CA PHE A 309 -38.14 -22.51 0.64
C PHE A 309 -39.54 -22.23 1.15
N HIS A 310 -40.51 -22.51 0.29
CA HIS A 310 -41.81 -22.96 0.77
C HIS A 310 -41.53 -24.28 1.50
N PHE A 311 -41.52 -24.22 2.82
CA PHE A 311 -41.84 -25.38 3.64
C PHE A 311 -43.36 -25.39 3.84
#